data_AF-A8U2H0-F1
#
_entry.id   AF-A8U2H0-F1
#
_cell.length_a   1.000
_cell.length_b   1.000
_cell.length_c   1.000
_cell.angle_alpha   90.00
_cell.angle_beta   90.00
_cell.angle_gamma   90.00
#
_symmetry.space_group_name_H-M   'P 1'
#
loop_
_entity.id
_entity.type
_entity.pdbx_description
1 polymer ?
#
loop_
_entity_poly.entity_id
_entity_poly.type
_entity_poly.pdbx_seq_one_letter_code
_entity_poly.pdbx_strand_id
1 'polypeptide(L)' 'MIAIIGRLLAPYALKLAGLFAIIGAVAATLLGARQAGRNAERVDRMRRTIEVQHDQLDAASRRPRDRDELARRMRDGSF' A
#
# COMPACT_ATOMS: atom_id res chain seq x y z
N MET A 1 33.46 31.33 34.68
CA MET A 1 34.08 30.01 34.43
C MET A 1 33.11 29.02 33.76
N ILE A 2 31.86 28.91 34.21
CA ILE A 2 30.83 27.99 33.66
C ILE A 2 30.50 28.26 32.18
N ALA A 3 30.46 29.53 31.75
CA ALA A 3 30.10 29.91 30.37
C ALA A 3 31.14 29.53 29.30
N ILE A 4 32.42 29.40 29.68
CA ILE A 4 33.51 29.06 28.75
C ILE A 4 33.49 27.55 28.45
N ILE A 5 33.20 26.75 29.48
CA ILE A 5 33.05 25.29 29.38
C ILE A 5 31.86 24.93 28.49
N GLY A 6 30.73 25.63 28.65
CA GLY A 6 29.56 25.46 27.77
C GLY A 6 29.84 25.76 26.30
N ARG A 7 30.68 26.77 26.00
CA ARG A 7 31.04 27.16 24.62
C ARG A 7 32.02 26.18 23.95
N LEU A 8 32.83 25.47 24.73
CA LEU A 8 33.73 24.39 24.26
C LEU A 8 33.02 23.05 24.09
N LEU A 9 32.00 22.75 24.90
CA LEU A 9 31.14 21.57 24.73
C LEU A 9 30.05 21.74 23.64
N ALA A 10 29.61 22.97 23.38
CA ALA A 10 28.61 23.28 22.35
C ALA A 10 28.87 22.64 20.97
N PRO A 11 30.09 22.67 20.40
CA PRO A 11 30.35 22.02 19.10
C PRO A 11 30.24 20.48 19.16
N TYR A 12 30.59 19.85 20.29
CA TYR A 12 30.43 18.41 20.47
C TYR A 12 28.96 18.02 20.66
N ALA A 13 28.20 18.83 21.42
CA ALA A 13 26.77 18.65 21.58
C ALA A 13 26.02 18.77 20.24
N LEU A 14 26.38 19.75 19.41
CA LEU A 14 25.82 19.91 18.06
C LEU A 14 26.17 18.74 17.14
N LYS A 15 27.41 18.24 17.19
CA LYS A 15 27.82 17.06 16.42
C LYS A 15 27.05 15.80 16.83
N LEU A 16 26.88 15.58 18.14
CA LEU A 16 26.09 14.46 18.65
C LEU A 16 24.62 14.60 18.25
N ALA A 17 24.04 15.79 18.39
CA ALA A 17 22.67 16.06 17.96
C ALA A 17 22.47 15.79 16.45
N GLY A 18 23.42 16.23 15.62
CA GLY A 18 23.41 15.94 14.18
C GLY A 18 23.49 14.45 13.87
N LEU A 19 24.36 13.72 14.58
CA LEU A 19 24.48 12.26 14.41
C LEU A 19 23.18 11.54 14.80
N PHE A 20 22.58 11.90 15.95
CA PHE A 20 21.29 11.38 16.37
C PHE A 20 20.18 11.69 15.37
N ALA A 21 20.16 12.90 14.80
CA ALA A 21 19.19 13.27 13.77
C ALA A 21 19.33 12.41 12.50
N ILE A 22 20.55 12.15 12.05
CA ILE A 22 20.81 11.29 10.89
C ILE A 22 20.37 9.85 11.18
N ILE A 23 20.76 9.29 12.32
CA ILE A 23 20.37 7.93 12.72
C ILE A 23 18.85 7.82 12.82
N GLY A 24 18.20 8.81 13.45
CA GLY A 24 16.75 8.87 13.59
C GLY A 24 16.04 8.93 12.24
N ALA A 25 16.53 9.75 11.30
CA ALA A 25 15.97 9.85 9.96
C ALA A 25 16.07 8.51 9.22
N VAL A 26 17.25 7.86 9.23
CA VAL A 26 17.46 6.55 8.59
C VAL A 26 16.53 5.49 9.20
N ALA A 27 16.44 5.43 10.54
CA ALA A 27 15.58 4.49 11.23
C ALA A 27 14.09 4.69 10.87
N ALA A 28 13.62 5.94 10.85
CA ALA A 28 12.25 6.28 10.46
C ALA A 28 11.95 5.87 9.02
N THR A 29 12.87 6.13 8.09
CA THR A 29 12.72 5.70 6.69
C THR A 29 12.63 4.18 6.55
N LEU A 30 13.47 3.42 7.25
CA LEU A 30 13.45 1.95 7.20
C LEU A 30 12.17 1.37 7.80
N LEU A 31 11.69 1.94 8.91
CA LEU A 31 10.42 1.52 9.52
C LEU A 31 9.22 1.81 8.59
N GLY A 32 9.20 2.99 7.98
CA GLY A 32 8.21 3.37 6.97
C GLY A 32 8.24 2.45 5.75
N ALA A 33 9.43 2.13 5.24
CA ALA A 33 9.61 1.22 4.11
C ALA A 33 9.11 -0.20 4.41
N ARG A 34 9.37 -0.72 5.63
CA ARG A 34 8.86 -2.03 6.06
C ARG A 34 7.33 -2.07 6.15
N GLN A 35 6.71 -0.94 6.46
CA GLN A 35 5.26 -0.80 6.49
C GLN A 35 4.69 -0.65 5.06
N ALA A 36 5.39 0.06 4.18
CA ALA A 36 5.05 0.17 2.76
C ALA A 36 5.07 -1.19 2.04
N GLY A 37 6.06 -2.05 2.32
CA GLY A 37 6.12 -3.40 1.75
C GLY A 37 4.91 -4.27 2.13
N ARG A 38 4.50 -4.25 3.40
CA ARG A 38 3.27 -4.94 3.86
C ARG A 38 2.01 -4.35 3.26
N ASN A 39 1.97 -3.03 3.05
CA ASN A 39 0.86 -2.37 2.38
C ASN A 39 0.81 -2.72 0.89
N ALA A 40 1.94 -2.90 0.21
CA ALA A 40 2.00 -3.30 -1.20
C ALA A 40 1.36 -4.68 -1.41
N GLU A 41 1.68 -5.66 -0.57
CA GLU A 41 1.03 -6.99 -0.61
C GLU A 41 -0.47 -6.92 -0.33
N ARG A 42 -0.91 -5.97 0.53
CA ARG A 42 -2.32 -5.77 0.81
C ARG A 42 -3.05 -5.11 -0.37
N VAL A 43 -2.42 -4.15 -1.03
CA VAL A 43 -2.94 -3.49 -2.23
C VAL A 43 -3.05 -4.48 -3.39
N ASP A 44 -2.04 -5.33 -3.58
CA ASP A 44 -2.06 -6.35 -4.62
C ASP A 44 -3.20 -7.36 -4.42
N ARG A 45 -3.37 -7.86 -3.18
CA ARG A 45 -4.53 -8.69 -2.82
C ARG A 45 -5.86 -8.00 -3.08
N MET A 46 -5.97 -6.72 -2.71
CA MET A 46 -7.19 -5.95 -2.92
C MET A 46 -7.49 -5.74 -4.41
N ARG A 47 -6.47 -5.49 -5.24
CA ARG A 47 -6.60 -5.43 -6.70
C ARG A 47 -7.13 -6.73 -7.27
N ARG A 48 -6.55 -7.87 -6.86
CA ARG A 48 -7.02 -9.19 -7.29
C ARG A 48 -8.48 -9.44 -6.92
N THR A 49 -8.88 -9.03 -5.72
CA THR A 49 -10.29 -9.12 -5.28
C THR A 49 -11.21 -8.25 -6.13
N ILE A 50 -10.80 -7.03 -6.48
CA ILE A 50 -11.59 -6.13 -7.32
C ILE A 50 -11.74 -6.69 -8.74
N GLU A 51 -10.68 -7.23 -9.34
CA GLU A 51 -10.74 -7.90 -10.66
C GLU A 51 -11.76 -9.04 -10.66
N VAL A 52 -11.70 -9.91 -9.65
CA VAL A 52 -12.64 -11.04 -9.52
C VAL A 52 -14.08 -10.57 -9.31
N GLN A 53 -14.30 -9.48 -8.56
CA GLN A 53 -15.64 -8.91 -8.40
C GLN A 53 -16.15 -8.30 -9.71
N HIS A 54 -15.27 -7.64 -10.46
CA HIS A 54 -15.61 -7.07 -11.76
C HIS A 54 -16.02 -8.16 -12.75
N ASP A 55 -15.24 -9.25 -12.84
CA ASP A 55 -15.56 -10.40 -13.70
C ASP A 55 -16.90 -11.04 -13.32
N GLN A 56 -17.20 -11.14 -12.03
CA GLN A 56 -18.50 -11.64 -11.55
C GLN A 56 -19.66 -10.71 -11.90
N LEU A 57 -19.47 -9.40 -11.78
CA LEU A 57 -20.48 -8.42 -12.19
C LEU A 57 -20.71 -8.45 -13.70
N ASP A 58 -19.66 -8.62 -14.48
CA ASP A 58 -19.72 -8.79 -15.94
C ASP A 58 -20.49 -10.07 -16.31
N ALA A 59 -20.18 -11.18 -15.63
CA ALA A 59 -20.90 -12.45 -15.81
C ALA A 59 -22.37 -12.33 -15.40
N ALA A 60 -22.66 -11.65 -14.29
CA ALA A 60 -24.02 -11.40 -13.82
C ALA A 60 -24.80 -10.50 -14.78
N SER A 61 -24.14 -9.53 -15.42
CA SER A 61 -24.73 -8.66 -16.45
C SER A 61 -25.06 -9.44 -17.73
N ARG A 62 -24.23 -10.42 -18.10
CA ARG A 62 -24.43 -11.29 -19.27
C ARG A 62 -25.42 -12.43 -19.03
N ARG A 63 -25.83 -12.67 -17.79
CA ARG A 63 -26.84 -13.67 -17.42
C ARG A 63 -28.13 -13.46 -18.24
N PRO A 64 -28.75 -14.53 -18.77
CA PRO A 64 -30.06 -14.43 -19.41
C PRO A 64 -31.09 -13.82 -18.45
N ARG A 65 -31.83 -12.82 -18.91
CA ARG A 65 -32.80 -12.09 -18.09
C ARG A 65 -34.04 -12.92 -17.80
N ASP A 66 -34.41 -13.81 -18.71
CA ASP A 66 -35.59 -14.68 -18.59
C ASP A 66 -35.38 -16.08 -19.20
N ARG A 67 -36.37 -16.96 -18.98
CA ARG A 67 -36.34 -18.36 -19.43
C ARG A 67 -36.39 -18.50 -20.96
N ASP A 68 -37.02 -17.55 -21.64
CA ASP A 68 -37.19 -17.59 -23.10
C ASP A 68 -35.88 -17.17 -23.80
N GLU A 69 -35.17 -16.19 -23.25
CA GLU A 69 -33.83 -15.81 -23.66
C GLU A 69 -32.86 -16.97 -23.45
N LEU A 70 -32.94 -17.66 -22.31
CA LEU A 70 -32.13 -18.86 -22.06
C LEU A 70 -32.40 -19.95 -23.11
N ALA A 71 -33.67 -20.26 -23.39
CA ALA A 71 -34.05 -21.25 -24.39
C ALA A 71 -33.56 -20.89 -25.79
N ARG A 72 -33.56 -19.58 -26.12
CA ARG A 72 -33.02 -19.06 -27.38
C ARG A 72 -31.49 -19.23 -27.46
N ARG A 73 -30.74 -18.84 -26.42
CA ARG A 73 -29.27 -19.03 -26.38
C ARG A 73 -28.86 -20.51 -26.43
N MET A 74 -29.66 -21.42 -25.85
CA MET A 74 -29.46 -22.88 -25.98
C MET A 74 -29.64 -23.39 -27.39
N ARG A 75 -30.58 -22.80 -28.14
CA ARG A 75 -30.80 -23.17 -29.54
C ARG A 75 -29.72 -22.58 -30.46
N ASP A 76 -29.27 -21.36 -30.16
CA ASP A 76 -28.33 -20.61 -31.00
C ASP A 76 -26.86 -20.84 -30.63
N GLY A 77 -26.58 -21.52 -29.51
CA GLY A 77 -25.23 -21.85 -29.03
C GLY A 77 -24.43 -20.67 -28.48
N SER A 78 -25.08 -19.61 -27.99
CA SER A 78 -24.46 -18.32 -27.66
C SER A 78 -24.06 -18.13 -26.19
N PHE A 79 -23.61 -19.21 -25.52
CA PHE A 79 -23.10 -19.18 -24.14
C PHE A 79 -21.61 -18.88 -24.05
#